data_AF-A0A1V2QDR6-F1
#
_entry.id   AF-A0A1V2QDR6-F1
#
_cell.length_a   1.000
_cell.length_b   1.000
_cell.length_c   1.000
_cell.angle_alpha   90.00
_cell.angle_beta   90.00
_cell.angle_gamma   90.00
#
_symmetry.space_group_name_H-M   'P 1'
#
loop_
_entity.id
_entity.type
_entity.pdbx_description
1 polymer ?
#
loop_
_entity_poly.entity_id
_entity_poly.type
_entity_poly.pdbx_seq_one_letter_code
_entity_poly.pdbx_strand_id
1 'polypeptide(L)'
;MVRFVPLLLCLVLIGVMLVGESPAVPSTPASAIGPLRRSVDNPRYFATPDGRPVLLTGAHTWQNLQDTGPSNPPPAFDYPGYLDFLQRNNHNFFRLWTWEQARYSNEIRSDDYFTAPMPYVRTGSADRQPKFDLDAFDPDYFARMRDRVGQAGKRGIYVSVMLFNGWSIESCKGQFCENNPWRGHPFNKDNNVNGIDGDLNGNNSGEETHTLAVPAVTARQEAYARKVVDTVGDLDNVLYEISNESPGASVQWQYHMIEVVRAYERSRGKVHPIGMTSAYPGGDNTDLRSSPADWISPNGDIDNPPVNDGTKVVLSDTDHLCGLCGDSTWPWRSFIRGENPIYMDPYDGAYGIGGQMDDSTQVSIRANLGNVRAWAASMDLRTAKPQPELCSTGYCLAGSREFLVFTPGKQFTISVTPGAYEGQWFDPKTNRTTAVSDLRADPGTQFTPPFSGPAVLYLKQR
;
A
#
# COMPACT_ATOMS: atom_id res chain seq x y z
N MET A 1 11.41 -42.54 -75.29
CA MET A 1 10.12 -42.18 -74.67
C MET A 1 10.39 -41.66 -73.27
N VAL A 2 10.45 -40.34 -73.12
CA VAL A 2 10.61 -39.67 -71.83
C VAL A 2 9.21 -39.23 -71.37
N ARG A 3 8.76 -39.70 -70.20
CA ARG A 3 7.49 -39.29 -69.59
C ARG A 3 7.73 -38.07 -68.70
N PHE A 4 7.08 -36.96 -69.05
CA PHE A 4 6.94 -35.77 -68.21
C PHE A 4 5.86 -35.98 -67.15
N VAL A 5 6.12 -35.56 -65.91
CA VAL A 5 5.13 -35.38 -64.84
C VAL A 5 5.14 -33.89 -64.47
N PRO A 6 3.99 -33.17 -64.47
CA PRO A 6 3.97 -31.76 -64.10
C PRO A 6 3.88 -31.61 -62.58
N LEU A 7 4.75 -30.76 -62.02
CA LEU A 7 4.72 -30.35 -60.63
C LEU A 7 3.72 -29.20 -60.48
N LEU A 8 2.66 -29.40 -59.69
CA LEU A 8 1.67 -28.39 -59.36
C LEU A 8 2.26 -27.44 -58.28
N LEU A 9 2.44 -26.16 -58.61
CA LEU A 9 2.90 -25.14 -57.67
C LEU A 9 1.69 -24.59 -56.89
N CYS A 10 1.56 -24.94 -55.61
CA CYS A 10 0.61 -24.29 -54.70
C CYS A 10 1.19 -22.95 -54.22
N LEU A 11 0.62 -21.84 -54.69
CA LEU A 11 0.84 -20.51 -54.13
C LEU A 11 0.09 -20.38 -52.80
N VAL A 12 0.83 -20.36 -51.69
CA VAL A 12 0.33 -19.96 -50.38
C VAL A 12 0.33 -18.43 -50.31
N LEU A 13 -0.85 -17.82 -50.37
CA LEU A 13 -1.04 -16.39 -50.04
C LEU A 13 -0.85 -16.22 -48.52
N ILE A 14 0.33 -15.77 -48.11
CA ILE A 14 0.55 -15.27 -46.75
C ILE A 14 -0.10 -13.89 -46.69
N GLY A 15 -1.33 -13.85 -46.17
CA GLY A 15 -1.97 -12.60 -45.76
C GLY A 15 -1.19 -12.03 -44.57
N VAL A 16 -0.39 -10.99 -44.83
CA VAL A 16 0.19 -10.17 -43.76
C VAL A 16 -0.96 -9.38 -43.13
N MET A 17 -1.51 -9.87 -42.02
CA MET A 17 -2.30 -9.02 -41.14
C MET A 17 -1.34 -7.99 -40.54
N LEU A 18 -1.52 -6.72 -40.90
CA LEU A 18 -1.02 -5.60 -40.14
C LEU A 18 -1.65 -5.68 -38.74
N VAL A 19 -0.93 -6.27 -37.78
CA VAL A 19 -1.23 -6.12 -36.37
C VAL A 19 -0.98 -4.67 -36.05
N GLY A 20 -2.05 -3.86 -36.04
CA GLY A 20 -1.96 -2.49 -35.55
C GLY A 20 -1.38 -2.50 -34.13
N GLU A 21 -0.43 -1.61 -33.86
CA GLU A 21 0.12 -1.42 -32.52
C GLU A 21 -1.05 -1.25 -31.55
N SER A 22 -1.15 -2.14 -30.56
CA SER A 22 -2.11 -1.97 -29.48
C SER A 22 -1.79 -0.66 -28.77
N PRO A 23 -2.79 0.21 -28.50
CA PRO A 23 -2.51 1.43 -27.75
C PRO A 23 -1.90 1.05 -26.39
N ALA A 24 -0.71 1.57 -26.14
CA ALA A 24 0.07 1.26 -24.94
C ALA A 24 -0.64 1.80 -23.68
N VAL A 25 -0.37 1.15 -22.54
CA VAL A 25 -0.77 1.66 -21.23
C VAL A 25 -0.19 3.07 -21.04
N PRO A 26 -0.97 4.05 -20.55
CA PRO A 26 -0.51 5.44 -20.41
C PRO A 26 0.74 5.60 -19.53
N SER A 27 1.66 6.51 -19.94
CA SER A 27 2.88 6.81 -19.17
C SER A 27 2.57 7.65 -17.92
N THR A 28 3.29 7.40 -16.82
CA THR A 28 3.17 8.18 -15.58
C THR A 28 4.38 9.09 -15.34
N PRO A 29 4.25 10.19 -14.58
CA PRO A 29 5.35 11.11 -14.29
C PRO A 29 6.50 10.46 -13.49
N ALA A 30 7.73 10.95 -13.70
CA ALA A 30 8.97 10.33 -13.21
C ALA A 30 9.41 10.70 -11.78
N SER A 31 8.81 11.71 -11.14
CA SER A 31 9.22 12.14 -9.78
C SER A 31 8.01 12.41 -8.89
N ALA A 32 8.17 12.10 -7.61
CA ALA A 32 7.22 12.38 -6.55
C ALA A 32 7.32 13.87 -6.24
N ILE A 33 6.18 14.54 -6.15
CA ILE A 33 6.11 15.97 -5.89
C ILE A 33 5.31 16.12 -4.60
N GLY A 34 5.89 16.78 -3.60
CA GLY A 34 5.27 16.90 -2.29
C GLY A 34 5.66 18.17 -1.54
N PRO A 35 5.30 18.28 -0.25
CA PRO A 35 4.51 17.30 0.48
C PRO A 35 3.09 17.20 -0.10
N LEU A 36 2.55 15.98 -0.13
CA LEU A 36 1.17 15.75 -0.56
C LEU A 36 0.19 16.42 0.42
N ARG A 37 -0.93 16.91 -0.12
CA ARG A 37 -2.01 17.53 0.67
C ARG A 37 -3.35 16.96 0.23
N ARG A 38 -4.34 16.93 1.13
CA ARG A 38 -5.69 16.49 0.74
C ARG A 38 -6.18 17.37 -0.41
N SER A 39 -6.64 16.74 -1.48
CA SER A 39 -7.12 17.46 -2.66
C SER A 39 -8.38 18.26 -2.32
N VAL A 40 -8.41 19.51 -2.78
CA VAL A 40 -9.57 20.41 -2.60
C VAL A 40 -10.70 20.09 -3.58
N ASP A 41 -10.36 19.62 -4.77
CA ASP A 41 -11.34 19.29 -5.83
C ASP A 41 -11.94 17.90 -5.64
N ASN A 42 -11.11 16.94 -5.18
CA ASN A 42 -11.52 15.57 -4.96
C ASN A 42 -10.89 14.97 -3.68
N PRO A 43 -11.55 15.10 -2.53
CA PRO A 43 -10.98 14.77 -1.22
C PRO A 43 -10.73 13.27 -0.98
N ARG A 44 -11.05 12.40 -1.94
CA ARG A 44 -10.72 10.96 -1.96
C ARG A 44 -9.23 10.70 -2.23
N TYR A 45 -8.53 11.69 -2.76
CA TYR A 45 -7.12 11.61 -3.12
C TYR A 45 -6.32 12.71 -2.43
N PHE A 46 -5.03 12.43 -2.26
CA PHE A 46 -4.06 13.49 -2.06
C PHE A 46 -3.75 14.17 -3.40
N ALA A 47 -3.19 15.38 -3.34
CA ALA A 47 -2.72 16.14 -4.47
C ALA A 47 -1.31 16.67 -4.24
N THR A 48 -0.58 16.81 -5.33
CA THR A 48 0.71 17.49 -5.39
C THR A 48 0.54 19.00 -5.13
N PRO A 49 1.62 19.75 -4.83
CA PRO A 49 1.54 21.20 -4.55
C PRO A 49 0.87 22.06 -5.64
N ASP A 50 0.89 21.61 -6.89
CA ASP A 50 0.21 22.23 -8.04
C ASP A 50 -1.29 21.84 -8.16
N GLY A 51 -1.83 21.13 -7.17
CA GLY A 51 -3.24 20.76 -7.10
C GLY A 51 -3.64 19.60 -8.01
N ARG A 52 -2.70 18.77 -8.47
CA ARG A 52 -3.02 17.56 -9.24
C ARG A 52 -3.24 16.37 -8.31
N PRO A 53 -4.43 15.72 -8.32
CA PRO A 53 -4.66 14.51 -7.53
C PRO A 53 -3.73 13.36 -7.93
N VAL A 54 -3.38 12.53 -6.95
CA VAL A 54 -2.50 11.37 -7.09
C VAL A 54 -3.20 10.15 -6.53
N LEU A 55 -3.30 9.10 -7.36
CA LEU A 55 -3.58 7.75 -6.85
C LEU A 55 -2.29 7.20 -6.22
N LEU A 56 -2.36 6.87 -4.92
CA LEU A 56 -1.29 6.13 -4.25
C LEU A 56 -1.57 4.63 -4.41
N THR A 57 -0.63 3.89 -4.97
CA THR A 57 -0.78 2.44 -5.14
C THR A 57 0.56 1.75 -5.28
N GLY A 58 0.63 0.52 -4.76
CA GLY A 58 1.80 -0.33 -4.87
C GLY A 58 1.80 -1.49 -3.90
N ALA A 59 2.88 -2.25 -3.92
CA ALA A 59 3.11 -3.40 -3.07
C ALA A 59 4.08 -3.05 -1.92
N HIS A 60 3.86 -3.59 -0.74
CA HIS A 60 4.74 -3.46 0.43
C HIS A 60 5.09 -4.83 1.04
N THR A 61 6.17 -4.88 1.81
CA THR A 61 6.67 -6.11 2.44
C THR A 61 7.40 -5.78 3.74
N TRP A 62 7.61 -6.75 4.62
CA TRP A 62 8.01 -6.51 6.01
C TRP A 62 9.47 -6.08 6.22
N GLN A 63 10.37 -6.38 5.27
CA GLN A 63 11.81 -6.07 5.43
C GLN A 63 12.29 -4.81 4.71
N ASN A 64 11.35 -4.02 4.21
CA ASN A 64 11.68 -2.83 3.45
C ASN A 64 12.16 -1.65 4.32
N LEU A 65 12.21 -1.76 5.66
CA LEU A 65 13.05 -0.94 6.55
C LEU A 65 14.14 -1.75 7.26
N GLN A 66 13.74 -2.77 8.02
CA GLN A 66 14.64 -3.61 8.84
C GLN A 66 14.87 -4.95 8.17
N ASP A 67 16.07 -5.50 8.32
CA ASP A 67 16.37 -6.87 7.94
C ASP A 67 15.79 -7.81 9.00
N THR A 68 15.20 -8.93 8.58
CA THR A 68 14.74 -9.99 9.49
C THR A 68 15.15 -11.36 8.98
N GLY A 69 15.33 -12.33 9.88
CA GLY A 69 15.63 -13.70 9.49
C GLY A 69 16.26 -14.55 10.59
N PRO A 70 16.69 -15.78 10.26
CA PRO A 70 17.08 -16.77 11.26
C PRO A 70 18.51 -16.62 11.80
N SER A 71 19.29 -15.67 11.29
CA SER A 71 20.68 -15.42 11.71
C SER A 71 20.82 -14.09 12.45
N ASN A 72 21.91 -13.93 13.21
CA ASN A 72 22.28 -12.68 13.84
C ASN A 72 23.71 -12.26 13.41
N PRO A 73 23.87 -11.22 12.56
CA PRO A 73 22.82 -10.37 12.02
C PRO A 73 21.91 -11.09 11.02
N PRO A 74 20.66 -10.62 10.83
CA PRO A 74 19.75 -11.17 9.81
C PRO A 74 20.28 -10.90 8.39
N PRO A 75 19.84 -11.70 7.40
CA PRO A 75 20.20 -11.47 6.00
C PRO A 75 19.75 -10.09 5.52
N ALA A 76 20.61 -9.40 4.77
CA ALA A 76 20.30 -8.07 4.25
C ALA A 76 19.19 -8.14 3.18
N PHE A 77 18.19 -7.26 3.30
CA PHE A 77 17.15 -7.09 2.30
C PHE A 77 17.69 -6.35 1.07
N ASP A 78 17.45 -6.88 -0.13
CA ASP A 78 17.78 -6.21 -1.40
C ASP A 78 16.81 -5.06 -1.70
N TYR A 79 17.02 -3.94 -1.00
CA TYR A 79 16.20 -2.75 -1.13
C TYR A 79 16.26 -2.10 -2.53
N PRO A 80 17.43 -1.98 -3.20
CA PRO A 80 17.48 -1.52 -4.58
C PRO A 80 16.66 -2.40 -5.53
N GLY A 81 16.79 -3.73 -5.44
CA GLY A 81 15.99 -4.67 -6.25
C GLY A 81 14.48 -4.52 -6.01
N TYR A 82 14.08 -4.29 -4.75
CA TYR A 82 12.69 -3.99 -4.39
C TYR A 82 12.19 -2.69 -5.02
N LEU A 83 12.98 -1.61 -5.02
CA LEU A 83 12.57 -0.36 -5.68
C LEU A 83 12.48 -0.52 -7.21
N ASP A 84 13.39 -1.27 -7.81
CA ASP A 84 13.33 -1.59 -9.25
C ASP A 84 12.11 -2.46 -9.56
N PHE A 85 11.70 -3.35 -8.65
CA PHE A 85 10.45 -4.09 -8.72
C PHE A 85 9.22 -3.18 -8.71
N LEU A 86 9.16 -2.20 -7.80
CA LEU A 86 8.06 -1.24 -7.75
C LEU A 86 7.96 -0.42 -9.05
N GLN A 87 9.09 0.09 -9.55
CA GLN A 87 9.12 0.87 -10.79
C GLN A 87 8.68 0.05 -12.01
N ARG A 88 9.15 -1.21 -12.12
CA ARG A 88 8.75 -2.12 -13.21
C ARG A 88 7.24 -2.40 -13.21
N ASN A 89 6.61 -2.42 -12.05
CA ASN A 89 5.17 -2.60 -11.92
C ASN A 89 4.39 -1.27 -11.91
N ASN A 90 5.04 -0.14 -12.23
CA ASN A 90 4.43 1.19 -12.26
C ASN A 90 3.81 1.59 -10.90
N HIS A 91 4.35 1.11 -9.77
CA HIS A 91 3.93 1.48 -8.43
C HIS A 91 4.55 2.82 -8.00
N ASN A 92 3.85 3.57 -7.15
CA ASN A 92 4.33 4.85 -6.62
C ASN A 92 4.18 5.00 -5.11
N PHE A 93 3.83 3.94 -4.40
CA PHE A 93 3.64 3.99 -2.95
C PHE A 93 3.97 2.64 -2.31
N PHE A 94 4.56 2.69 -1.11
CA PHE A 94 4.64 1.53 -0.21
C PHE A 94 4.65 1.97 1.27
N ARG A 95 4.32 1.03 2.16
CA ARG A 95 4.48 1.16 3.62
C ARG A 95 5.89 0.72 4.01
N LEU A 96 6.65 1.60 4.65
CA LEU A 96 7.98 1.33 5.19
C LEU A 96 7.82 0.69 6.57
N TRP A 97 7.97 -0.63 6.60
CA TRP A 97 7.53 -1.49 7.68
C TRP A 97 8.48 -1.48 8.88
N THR A 98 7.94 -1.20 10.07
CA THR A 98 8.70 -1.18 11.32
C THR A 98 8.39 -2.39 12.20
N TRP A 99 9.44 -2.95 12.80
CA TRP A 99 9.38 -3.96 13.86
C TRP A 99 9.98 -3.39 15.12
N GLU A 100 9.29 -3.58 16.25
CA GLU A 100 9.74 -3.03 17.53
C GLU A 100 10.47 -4.05 18.40
N GLN A 101 10.36 -5.35 18.09
CA GLN A 101 11.14 -6.40 18.73
C GLN A 101 12.43 -6.70 17.96
N ALA A 102 13.52 -6.95 18.69
CA ALA A 102 14.81 -7.33 18.08
C ALA A 102 14.95 -8.84 17.82
N ARG A 103 14.05 -9.63 18.42
CA ARG A 103 14.03 -11.09 18.33
C ARG A 103 12.61 -11.61 18.52
N TYR A 104 12.35 -12.80 18.00
CA TYR A 104 11.09 -13.53 18.06
C TYR A 104 10.00 -12.93 17.17
N SER A 105 9.02 -13.77 16.83
CA SER A 105 7.79 -13.39 16.13
C SER A 105 6.69 -14.36 16.53
N ASN A 106 5.48 -13.87 16.76
CA ASN A 106 4.31 -14.70 17.04
C ASN A 106 3.87 -15.59 15.86
N GLU A 107 4.45 -15.41 14.69
CA GLU A 107 4.22 -16.22 13.49
C GLU A 107 5.34 -17.22 13.21
N ILE A 108 6.48 -17.08 13.89
CA ILE A 108 7.68 -17.91 13.66
C ILE A 108 8.02 -18.67 14.95
N ARG A 109 7.81 -19.99 14.91
CA ARG A 109 8.08 -20.89 16.05
C ARG A 109 9.52 -20.85 16.56
N SER A 110 10.48 -20.52 15.70
CA SER A 110 11.90 -20.46 16.07
C SER A 110 12.18 -19.31 17.03
N ASP A 111 12.97 -19.58 18.07
CA ASP A 111 13.57 -18.53 18.90
C ASP A 111 14.66 -17.77 18.14
N ASP A 112 15.27 -18.39 17.13
CA ASP A 112 16.27 -17.77 16.27
C ASP A 112 15.57 -17.10 15.09
N TYR A 113 14.98 -15.94 15.37
CA TYR A 113 14.45 -15.01 14.40
C TYR A 113 14.76 -13.60 14.88
N PHE A 114 15.58 -12.87 14.15
CA PHE A 114 16.19 -11.60 14.56
C PHE A 114 15.73 -10.47 13.66
N THR A 115 15.71 -9.26 14.21
CA THR A 115 15.36 -8.02 13.52
C THR A 115 16.44 -6.98 13.76
N ALA A 116 16.96 -6.37 12.70
CA ALA A 116 17.97 -5.31 12.81
C ALA A 116 17.92 -4.32 11.62
N PRO A 117 18.38 -3.06 11.78
CA PRO A 117 18.77 -2.41 13.04
C PRO A 117 17.56 -2.11 13.94
N MET A 118 17.80 -1.67 15.17
CA MET A 118 16.76 -1.28 16.14
C MET A 118 16.90 0.22 16.47
N PRO A 119 15.83 0.92 16.88
CA PRO A 119 15.87 2.38 17.09
C PRO A 119 16.73 2.83 18.29
N TYR A 120 17.07 1.94 19.22
CA TYR A 120 17.83 2.26 20.43
C TYR A 120 19.18 1.52 20.45
N VAL A 121 20.22 2.19 20.94
CA VAL A 121 21.54 1.55 21.10
C VAL A 121 21.48 0.46 22.17
N ARG A 122 22.31 -0.57 22.02
CA ARG A 122 22.52 -1.57 23.07
C ARG A 122 23.78 -1.24 23.87
N THR A 123 23.66 -1.22 25.20
CA THR A 123 24.77 -1.02 26.14
C THR A 123 25.41 -2.36 26.52
N GLY A 124 26.69 -2.56 26.24
CA GLY A 124 27.46 -3.68 26.80
C GLY A 124 28.70 -4.09 26.00
N SER A 125 29.72 -4.58 26.72
CA SER A 125 30.83 -5.38 26.20
C SER A 125 30.43 -6.87 26.17
N ALA A 126 31.21 -7.71 25.46
CA ALA A 126 30.90 -9.10 25.06
C ALA A 126 30.41 -10.09 26.15
N ASP A 127 30.44 -9.75 27.45
CA ASP A 127 30.22 -10.68 28.56
C ASP A 127 28.78 -10.68 29.15
N ARG A 128 27.92 -9.73 28.77
CA ARG A 128 26.47 -9.74 29.06
C ARG A 128 25.72 -9.38 27.79
N GLN A 129 24.62 -10.07 27.48
CA GLN A 129 23.82 -9.69 26.30
C GLN A 129 23.43 -8.21 26.46
N PRO A 130 23.82 -7.35 25.50
CA PRO A 130 23.73 -5.91 25.71
C PRO A 130 22.26 -5.46 25.65
N LYS A 131 21.78 -4.89 26.75
CA LYS A 131 20.41 -4.32 26.90
C LYS A 131 20.29 -2.99 26.18
N PHE A 132 19.09 -2.58 25.79
CA PHE A 132 18.83 -1.27 25.19
C PHE A 132 18.97 -0.13 26.20
N ASP A 133 19.54 0.99 25.75
CA ASP A 133 19.35 2.30 26.39
C ASP A 133 18.26 3.05 25.63
N LEU A 134 17.07 3.12 26.24
CA LEU A 134 15.88 3.72 25.66
C LEU A 134 15.95 5.26 25.59
N ASP A 135 16.99 5.86 26.16
CA ASP A 135 17.24 7.29 26.11
C ASP A 135 18.34 7.65 25.07
N ALA A 136 18.87 6.66 24.35
CA ALA A 136 19.90 6.83 23.33
C ALA A 136 19.51 6.14 22.01
N PHE A 137 19.26 6.96 20.97
CA PHE A 137 18.91 6.48 19.64
C PHE A 137 20.11 5.90 18.89
N ASP A 138 19.90 4.79 18.19
CA ASP A 138 20.88 4.18 17.30
C ASP A 138 20.94 4.95 15.96
N PRO A 139 22.06 5.61 15.63
CA PRO A 139 22.17 6.37 14.39
C PRO A 139 22.00 5.51 13.13
N ASP A 140 22.31 4.21 13.16
CA ASP A 140 22.25 3.35 11.99
C ASP A 140 20.80 3.08 11.54
N TYR A 141 19.87 2.97 12.51
CA TYR A 141 18.44 2.83 12.23
C TYR A 141 17.89 4.06 11.47
N PHE A 142 18.18 5.26 11.96
CA PHE A 142 17.70 6.50 11.35
C PHE A 142 18.43 6.83 10.05
N ALA A 143 19.72 6.53 9.95
CA ALA A 143 20.47 6.66 8.69
C ALA A 143 19.87 5.75 7.60
N ARG A 144 19.53 4.50 7.95
CA ARG A 144 18.85 3.58 7.04
C ARG A 144 17.48 4.09 6.62
N MET A 145 16.66 4.55 7.57
CA MET A 145 15.35 5.13 7.26
C MET A 145 15.48 6.30 6.28
N ARG A 146 16.39 7.24 6.55
CA ARG A 146 16.68 8.39 5.67
C ARG A 146 17.05 7.95 4.27
N ASP A 147 18.02 7.04 4.17
CA ASP A 147 18.53 6.56 2.90
C ASP A 147 17.44 5.88 2.07
N ARG A 148 16.67 4.97 2.67
CA ARG A 148 15.58 4.24 1.99
C ARG A 148 14.50 5.21 1.47
N VAL A 149 14.01 6.13 2.31
CA VAL A 149 13.02 7.14 1.89
C VAL A 149 13.56 8.05 0.79
N GLY A 150 14.84 8.47 0.88
CA GLY A 150 15.48 9.30 -0.14
C GLY A 150 15.67 8.58 -1.48
N GLN A 151 16.03 7.29 -1.46
CA GLN A 151 16.15 6.46 -2.66
C GLN A 151 14.80 6.23 -3.36
N ALA A 152 13.73 6.05 -2.58
CA ALA A 152 12.37 5.97 -3.11
C ALA A 152 11.92 7.31 -3.74
N GLY A 153 12.21 8.44 -3.08
CA GLY A 153 11.85 9.77 -3.58
C GLY A 153 12.48 10.10 -4.93
N LYS A 154 13.77 9.75 -5.12
CA LYS A 154 14.48 9.88 -6.40
C LYS A 154 13.83 9.09 -7.55
N ARG A 155 13.09 8.03 -7.23
CA ARG A 155 12.35 7.17 -8.17
C ARG A 155 10.87 7.55 -8.33
N GLY A 156 10.44 8.61 -7.65
CA GLY A 156 9.07 9.08 -7.65
C GLY A 156 8.07 8.23 -6.86
N ILE A 157 8.57 7.56 -5.81
CA ILE A 157 7.78 6.69 -4.95
C ILE A 157 7.57 7.39 -3.60
N TYR A 158 6.30 7.51 -3.20
CA TYR A 158 5.86 7.96 -1.89
C TYR A 158 6.00 6.83 -0.85
N VAL A 159 6.26 7.20 0.40
CA VAL A 159 6.55 6.26 1.47
C VAL A 159 5.71 6.59 2.69
N SER A 160 4.90 5.62 3.14
CA SER A 160 4.29 5.67 4.47
C SER A 160 5.29 5.17 5.50
N VAL A 161 5.84 6.08 6.32
CA VAL A 161 6.76 5.73 7.40
C VAL A 161 5.95 5.28 8.60
N MET A 162 5.89 3.96 8.80
CA MET A 162 5.19 3.31 9.89
C MET A 162 6.00 3.46 11.19
N LEU A 163 5.39 3.98 12.24
CA LEU A 163 6.09 4.26 13.50
C LEU A 163 6.09 3.05 14.43
N PHE A 164 4.95 2.37 14.55
CA PHE A 164 4.72 1.30 15.53
C PHE A 164 4.02 0.08 14.91
N ASN A 165 4.03 -1.05 15.61
CA ASN A 165 3.49 -2.31 15.13
C ASN A 165 2.90 -3.18 16.27
N GLY A 166 1.60 -3.40 16.25
CA GLY A 166 0.91 -4.24 17.24
C GLY A 166 1.35 -5.71 17.21
N TRP A 167 1.94 -6.19 16.11
CA TRP A 167 2.54 -7.52 16.05
C TRP A 167 3.82 -7.65 16.88
N SER A 168 4.41 -6.55 17.34
CA SER A 168 5.64 -6.54 18.14
C SER A 168 5.40 -6.59 19.65
N ILE A 169 4.19 -6.28 20.10
CA ILE A 169 3.88 -6.07 21.52
C ILE A 169 3.02 -7.18 22.11
N GLU A 170 2.21 -7.87 21.30
CA GLU A 170 1.31 -8.90 21.81
C GLU A 170 1.95 -10.29 21.79
N SER A 171 1.90 -11.00 22.92
CA SER A 171 2.39 -12.39 23.03
C SER A 171 1.71 -13.33 22.05
N CYS A 172 0.41 -13.14 21.85
CA CYS A 172 -0.42 -13.80 20.85
C CYS A 172 -1.16 -12.72 20.08
N LYS A 173 -1.18 -12.81 18.75
CA LYS A 173 -1.95 -11.90 17.90
C LYS A 173 -3.15 -12.60 17.32
N GLY A 174 -4.33 -12.38 17.91
CA GLY A 174 -5.52 -13.17 17.55
C GLY A 174 -5.26 -14.67 17.76
N GLN A 175 -5.21 -15.44 16.67
CA GLN A 175 -4.91 -16.88 16.70
C GLN A 175 -3.41 -17.22 16.53
N PHE A 176 -2.56 -16.24 16.25
CA PHE A 176 -1.14 -16.44 15.98
C PHE A 176 -0.35 -16.38 17.30
N CYS A 177 0.16 -17.54 17.72
CA CYS A 177 0.78 -17.76 19.03
C CYS A 177 2.03 -18.65 18.96
N GLU A 178 2.70 -18.72 17.80
CA GLU A 178 3.84 -19.64 17.59
C GLU A 178 5.06 -19.28 18.46
N ASN A 179 5.22 -18.01 18.81
CA ASN A 179 6.22 -17.50 19.77
C ASN A 179 5.75 -16.17 20.36
N ASN A 180 6.60 -15.50 21.15
CA ASN A 180 6.28 -14.25 21.82
C ASN A 180 7.30 -13.13 21.48
N PRO A 181 6.91 -12.12 20.66
CA PRO A 181 7.76 -11.00 20.27
C PRO A 181 8.11 -10.09 21.46
N TRP A 182 7.25 -10.01 22.48
CA TRP A 182 7.45 -9.17 23.67
C TRP A 182 8.76 -9.50 24.40
N ARG A 183 9.19 -10.77 24.39
CA ARG A 183 10.47 -11.23 24.97
C ARG A 183 11.69 -10.51 24.39
N GLY A 184 11.62 -10.06 23.14
CA GLY A 184 12.69 -9.37 22.42
C GLY A 184 12.52 -7.85 22.34
N HIS A 185 11.47 -7.32 22.96
CA HIS A 185 11.06 -5.92 22.83
C HIS A 185 11.89 -4.99 23.75
N PRO A 186 12.32 -3.80 23.30
CA PRO A 186 13.07 -2.85 24.13
C PRO A 186 12.36 -2.41 25.41
N PHE A 187 11.04 -2.24 25.37
CA PHE A 187 10.24 -1.87 26.55
C PHE A 187 9.91 -3.03 27.51
N ASN A 188 10.37 -4.25 27.23
CA ASN A 188 10.36 -5.32 28.22
C ASN A 188 11.42 -5.03 29.30
N LYS A 189 11.08 -5.18 30.57
CA LYS A 189 11.98 -4.92 31.72
C LYS A 189 13.32 -5.63 31.65
N ASP A 190 13.37 -6.80 31.02
CA ASP A 190 14.59 -7.60 30.93
C ASP A 190 15.54 -7.06 29.86
N ASN A 191 15.03 -6.24 28.94
CA ASN A 191 15.75 -5.80 27.75
C ASN A 191 16.29 -4.38 27.80
N ASN A 192 15.99 -3.58 28.82
CA ASN A 192 16.50 -2.20 28.93
C ASN A 192 17.27 -1.93 30.24
N VAL A 193 18.14 -0.91 30.20
CA VAL A 193 18.88 -0.43 31.39
C VAL A 193 18.14 0.66 32.16
N ASN A 194 17.09 1.23 31.58
CA ASN A 194 16.35 2.38 32.11
C ASN A 194 15.34 1.98 33.20
N GLY A 195 15.18 0.67 33.48
CA GLY A 195 14.24 0.16 34.48
C GLY A 195 12.77 0.29 34.08
N ILE A 196 12.50 0.36 32.77
CA ILE A 196 11.15 0.47 32.22
C ILE A 196 10.54 -0.92 32.08
N ASP A 197 9.29 -1.06 32.51
CA ASP A 197 8.46 -2.24 32.26
C ASP A 197 7.18 -1.81 31.54
N GLY A 198 7.00 -2.30 30.32
CA GLY A 198 5.79 -2.07 29.54
C GLY A 198 4.66 -3.06 29.79
N ASP A 199 4.88 -4.10 30.60
CA ASP A 199 3.88 -5.11 30.96
C ASP A 199 3.36 -4.83 32.39
N LEU A 200 2.34 -3.99 32.50
CA LEU A 200 1.83 -3.56 33.81
C LEU A 200 1.08 -4.67 34.56
N ASN A 201 0.56 -5.65 33.84
CA ASN A 201 -0.33 -6.67 34.39
C ASN A 201 0.39 -8.02 34.61
N GLY A 202 1.62 -8.17 34.11
CA GLY A 202 2.47 -9.34 34.27
C GLY A 202 2.06 -10.54 33.41
N ASN A 203 1.31 -10.33 32.32
CA ASN A 203 0.85 -11.39 31.43
C ASN A 203 1.89 -11.83 30.40
N ASN A 204 3.11 -11.29 30.44
CA ASN A 204 4.18 -11.51 29.48
C ASN A 204 3.81 -11.04 28.07
N SER A 205 3.08 -9.94 27.99
CA SER A 205 2.64 -9.23 26.79
C SER A 205 2.75 -7.73 27.06
N GLY A 206 2.91 -6.92 26.01
CA GLY A 206 3.26 -5.51 26.11
C GLY A 206 2.22 -4.56 25.54
N GLU A 207 0.96 -4.98 25.43
CA GLU A 207 -0.11 -4.16 24.85
C GLU A 207 -0.26 -2.79 25.54
N GLU A 208 0.05 -2.66 26.83
CA GLU A 208 0.00 -1.40 27.56
C GLU A 208 0.98 -0.36 27.00
N THR A 209 2.03 -0.78 26.31
CA THR A 209 2.97 0.15 25.65
C THR A 209 2.30 0.94 24.53
N HIS A 210 1.26 0.39 23.89
CA HIS A 210 0.46 1.10 22.87
C HIS A 210 -0.82 1.65 23.46
N THR A 211 -0.75 2.02 24.74
CA THR A 211 -1.77 2.79 25.46
C THR A 211 -1.10 3.99 26.12
N LEU A 212 -1.89 4.81 26.80
CA LEU A 212 -1.38 5.91 27.63
C LEU A 212 -1.14 5.48 29.09
N ALA A 213 -1.17 4.18 29.39
CA ALA A 213 -1.11 3.65 30.76
C ALA A 213 0.28 3.78 31.40
N VAL A 214 1.35 3.82 30.61
CA VAL A 214 2.74 3.93 31.10
C VAL A 214 3.37 5.24 30.61
N PRO A 215 3.27 6.35 31.38
CA PRO A 215 3.75 7.66 30.94
C PRO A 215 5.23 7.68 30.54
N ALA A 216 6.06 6.87 31.19
CA ALA A 216 7.48 6.76 30.88
C ALA A 216 7.77 6.07 29.53
N VAL A 217 6.89 5.18 29.08
CA VAL A 217 6.93 4.59 27.73
C VAL A 217 6.42 5.59 26.71
N THR A 218 5.27 6.22 26.98
CA THR A 218 4.68 7.23 26.09
C THR A 218 5.67 8.37 25.81
N ALA A 219 6.37 8.89 26.83
CA ALA A 219 7.37 9.95 26.65
C ALA A 219 8.51 9.56 25.68
N ARG A 220 8.92 8.29 25.67
CA ARG A 220 9.97 7.77 24.80
C ARG A 220 9.46 7.49 23.39
N GLN A 221 8.25 6.99 23.26
CA GLN A 221 7.57 6.88 21.96
C GLN A 221 7.38 8.25 21.32
N GLU A 222 7.03 9.29 22.09
CA GLU A 222 6.97 10.66 21.58
C GLU A 222 8.35 11.15 21.12
N ALA A 223 9.41 10.88 21.90
CA ALA A 223 10.77 11.24 21.51
C ALA A 223 11.19 10.52 20.21
N TYR A 224 10.84 9.24 20.07
CA TYR A 224 11.06 8.44 18.87
C TYR A 224 10.30 9.02 17.67
N ALA A 225 9.01 9.33 17.81
CA ALA A 225 8.21 9.94 16.76
C ALA A 225 8.80 11.29 16.30
N ARG A 226 9.22 12.14 17.24
CA ARG A 226 9.93 13.41 16.93
C ARG A 226 11.25 13.15 16.20
N LYS A 227 12.03 12.15 16.62
CA LYS A 227 13.27 11.77 15.95
C LYS A 227 13.04 11.27 14.53
N VAL A 228 11.97 10.52 14.27
CA VAL A 228 11.57 10.12 12.92
C VAL A 228 11.23 11.36 12.08
N VAL A 229 10.45 12.30 12.60
CA VAL A 229 10.16 13.57 11.91
C VAL A 229 11.44 14.33 11.58
N ASP A 230 12.40 14.44 12.51
CA ASP A 230 13.70 15.08 12.24
C ASP A 230 14.54 14.33 11.19
N THR A 231 14.29 13.04 10.99
CA THR A 231 15.03 12.20 10.05
C THR A 231 14.50 12.32 8.62
N VAL A 232 13.18 12.41 8.44
CA VAL A 232 12.56 12.35 7.10
C VAL A 232 11.63 13.51 6.76
N GLY A 233 11.27 14.36 7.73
CA GLY A 233 10.25 15.40 7.57
C GLY A 233 10.62 16.55 6.63
N ASP A 234 11.86 16.64 6.16
CA ASP A 234 12.26 17.57 5.09
C ASP A 234 12.09 16.99 3.67
N LEU A 235 11.92 15.66 3.51
CA LEU A 235 11.72 15.01 2.22
C LEU A 235 10.30 15.27 1.69
N ASP A 236 10.07 15.22 0.37
CA ASP A 236 8.76 15.52 -0.24
C ASP A 236 7.81 14.33 -0.27
N ASN A 237 8.37 13.12 -0.29
CA ASN A 237 7.67 11.90 -0.62
C ASN A 237 7.17 11.14 0.63
N VAL A 238 6.98 11.82 1.76
CA VAL A 238 6.66 11.20 3.05
C VAL A 238 5.18 11.27 3.37
N LEU A 239 4.67 10.18 3.93
CA LEU A 239 3.46 10.10 4.73
C LEU A 239 3.85 9.43 6.06
N TYR A 240 3.17 9.74 7.16
CA TYR A 240 3.35 9.02 8.42
C TYR A 240 2.20 8.05 8.64
N GLU A 241 2.49 6.93 9.29
CA GLU A 241 1.52 5.93 9.73
C GLU A 241 1.80 5.60 11.18
N ILE A 242 0.81 5.78 12.05
CA ILE A 242 1.02 5.63 13.49
C ILE A 242 1.36 4.20 13.85
N SER A 243 0.45 3.26 13.62
CA SER A 243 0.70 1.88 13.98
C SER A 243 0.02 0.95 13.01
N ASN A 244 0.76 -0.09 12.62
CA ASN A 244 0.12 -1.29 12.09
C ASN A 244 -0.63 -2.00 13.20
N GLU A 245 -1.93 -2.24 13.04
CA GLU A 245 -2.68 -3.24 13.80
C GLU A 245 -2.45 -3.24 15.31
N SER A 246 -2.37 -2.09 15.97
CA SER A 246 -2.39 -2.08 17.44
C SER A 246 -3.73 -2.63 17.97
N PRO A 247 -3.80 -3.18 19.20
CA PRO A 247 -5.05 -3.70 19.74
C PRO A 247 -6.12 -2.59 19.87
N GLY A 248 -7.41 -2.94 19.89
CA GLY A 248 -8.50 -1.95 19.97
C GLY A 248 -8.42 -0.96 21.14
N ALA A 249 -7.77 -1.33 22.25
CA ALA A 249 -7.53 -0.43 23.39
C ALA A 249 -6.57 0.74 23.07
N SER A 250 -5.85 0.70 21.94
CA SER A 250 -4.84 1.68 21.55
C SER A 250 -5.39 2.98 20.96
N VAL A 251 -6.69 3.10 20.68
CA VAL A 251 -7.27 4.21 19.91
C VAL A 251 -6.86 5.59 20.44
N GLN A 252 -6.97 5.82 21.76
CA GLN A 252 -6.60 7.11 22.35
C GLN A 252 -5.10 7.38 22.28
N TRP A 253 -4.27 6.34 22.40
CA TRP A 253 -2.82 6.46 22.22
C TRP A 253 -2.47 6.78 20.76
N GLN A 254 -3.15 6.15 19.79
CA GLN A 254 -2.94 6.47 18.38
C GLN A 254 -3.33 7.92 18.06
N TYR A 255 -4.46 8.41 18.59
CA TYR A 255 -4.86 9.81 18.42
C TYR A 255 -3.84 10.77 19.04
N HIS A 256 -3.35 10.45 20.24
CA HIS A 256 -2.29 11.22 20.88
C HIS A 256 -1.02 11.29 20.03
N MET A 257 -0.59 10.16 19.45
CA MET A 257 0.58 10.11 18.58
C MET A 257 0.39 10.90 17.27
N ILE A 258 -0.82 10.92 16.68
CA ILE A 258 -1.13 11.80 15.54
C ILE A 258 -0.88 13.27 15.91
N GLU A 259 -1.40 13.70 17.07
CA GLU A 259 -1.25 15.09 17.51
C GLU A 259 0.20 15.45 17.84
N VAL A 260 0.96 14.52 18.43
CA VAL A 260 2.40 14.70 18.69
C VAL A 260 3.17 14.89 17.39
N VAL A 261 2.98 14.01 16.41
CA VAL A 261 3.64 14.11 15.09
C VAL A 261 3.22 15.41 14.41
N ARG A 262 1.92 15.71 14.38
CA ARG A 262 1.36 16.93 13.77
C ARG A 262 1.95 18.20 14.37
N ALA A 263 1.95 18.31 15.70
CA ALA A 263 2.41 19.49 16.40
C ALA A 263 3.91 19.70 16.21
N TYR A 264 4.69 18.62 16.31
CA TYR A 264 6.13 18.69 16.14
C TYR A 264 6.50 19.05 14.70
N GLU A 265 5.94 18.35 13.71
CA GLU A 265 6.22 18.60 12.30
C GLU A 265 5.83 20.03 11.87
N ARG A 266 4.68 20.56 12.30
CA ARG A 266 4.30 21.96 12.04
C ARG A 266 5.35 22.95 12.53
N SER A 267 6.04 22.67 13.63
CA SER A 267 7.13 23.52 14.14
C SER A 267 8.39 23.49 13.27
N ARG A 268 8.50 22.52 12.34
CA ARG A 268 9.62 22.34 11.40
C ARG A 268 9.34 22.90 10.01
N GLY A 269 8.11 23.37 9.74
CA GLY A 269 7.75 24.17 8.56
C GLY A 269 7.23 23.39 7.34
N LYS A 270 7.43 22.07 7.28
CA LYS A 270 6.80 21.17 6.30
C LYS A 270 5.74 20.34 7.00
N VAL A 271 4.65 19.97 6.33
CA VAL A 271 3.58 19.15 6.92
C VAL A 271 3.19 18.05 5.94
N HIS A 272 3.25 16.81 6.38
CA HIS A 272 2.90 15.62 5.62
C HIS A 272 1.55 15.05 6.07
N PRO A 273 0.93 14.20 5.23
CA PRO A 273 -0.22 13.42 5.65
C PRO A 273 0.14 12.43 6.76
N ILE A 274 -0.71 12.35 7.79
CA ILE A 274 -0.57 11.40 8.90
C ILE A 274 -1.74 10.41 8.84
N GLY A 275 -1.47 9.12 8.95
CA GLY A 275 -2.43 8.05 8.82
C GLY A 275 -2.60 7.19 10.05
N MET A 276 -3.77 6.57 10.13
CA MET A 276 -4.12 5.56 11.12
C MET A 276 -4.66 4.33 10.39
N THR A 277 -4.11 3.16 10.66
CA THR A 277 -4.60 1.91 10.09
C THR A 277 -5.41 1.13 11.12
N SER A 278 -6.17 0.15 10.63
CA SER A 278 -7.12 -0.60 11.45
C SER A 278 -6.44 -1.29 12.62
N ALA A 279 -7.12 -1.29 13.77
CA ALA A 279 -6.70 -2.06 14.92
C ALA A 279 -7.02 -3.55 14.73
N TYR A 280 -6.15 -4.42 15.24
CA TYR A 280 -6.38 -5.86 15.27
C TYR A 280 -5.76 -6.47 16.53
N PRO A 281 -6.44 -7.35 17.26
CA PRO A 281 -7.85 -7.68 17.12
C PRO A 281 -8.78 -6.54 17.55
N GLY A 282 -10.02 -6.57 17.06
CA GLY A 282 -11.11 -5.71 17.56
C GLY A 282 -11.18 -4.30 16.97
N GLY A 283 -10.67 -4.06 15.77
CA GLY A 283 -10.79 -2.75 15.11
C GLY A 283 -12.21 -2.38 14.69
N ASP A 284 -12.58 -1.13 14.96
CA ASP A 284 -13.80 -0.49 14.47
C ASP A 284 -13.43 0.65 13.50
N ASN A 285 -13.94 0.59 12.28
CA ASN A 285 -13.73 1.64 11.27
C ASN A 285 -14.28 3.02 11.70
N THR A 286 -15.15 3.08 12.72
CA THR A 286 -15.66 4.32 13.29
C THR A 286 -14.58 5.10 14.03
N ASP A 287 -13.64 4.40 14.68
CA ASP A 287 -12.46 5.04 15.29
C ASP A 287 -11.60 5.68 14.19
N LEU A 288 -11.31 4.94 13.12
CA LEU A 288 -10.55 5.48 11.98
C LEU A 288 -11.20 6.74 11.38
N ARG A 289 -12.51 6.67 11.10
CA ARG A 289 -13.26 7.80 10.52
C ARG A 289 -13.28 9.03 11.44
N SER A 290 -13.33 8.81 12.75
CA SER A 290 -13.39 9.89 13.75
C SER A 290 -12.01 10.41 14.17
N SER A 291 -10.94 9.72 13.79
CA SER A 291 -9.56 10.08 14.12
C SER A 291 -9.12 11.43 13.56
N PRO A 292 -8.09 12.06 14.13
CA PRO A 292 -7.44 13.25 13.56
C PRO A 292 -6.53 12.94 12.34
N ALA A 293 -6.50 11.71 11.84
CA ALA A 293 -5.69 11.31 10.70
C ALA A 293 -6.17 11.94 9.37
N ASP A 294 -5.27 12.19 8.44
CA ASP A 294 -5.59 12.65 7.08
C ASP A 294 -6.03 11.51 6.16
N TRP A 295 -5.47 10.32 6.40
CA TRP A 295 -5.83 9.10 5.69
C TRP A 295 -6.02 7.92 6.64
N ILE A 296 -6.75 6.92 6.18
CA ILE A 296 -7.03 5.71 6.94
C ILE A 296 -6.85 4.46 6.10
N SER A 297 -6.57 3.33 6.75
CA SER A 297 -6.66 2.00 6.13
C SER A 297 -7.64 1.12 6.91
N PRO A 298 -8.91 1.05 6.48
CA PRO A 298 -9.97 0.38 7.21
C PRO A 298 -10.00 -1.14 6.98
N ASN A 299 -10.67 -1.87 7.88
CA ASN A 299 -11.15 -3.23 7.60
C ASN A 299 -12.24 -3.17 6.52
N GLY A 300 -12.43 -4.25 5.76
CA GLY A 300 -13.45 -4.26 4.72
C GLY A 300 -13.55 -5.55 3.92
N ASP A 301 -14.46 -5.54 2.96
CA ASP A 301 -14.66 -6.61 2.01
C ASP A 301 -13.90 -6.31 0.71
N ILE A 302 -12.94 -7.17 0.39
CA ILE A 302 -12.11 -7.06 -0.81
C ILE A 302 -12.92 -7.28 -2.10
N ASP A 303 -14.02 -8.04 -2.04
CA ASP A 303 -14.86 -8.38 -3.19
C ASP A 303 -15.92 -7.34 -3.49
N ASN A 304 -16.34 -6.59 -2.47
CA ASN A 304 -17.29 -5.49 -2.59
C ASN A 304 -16.89 -4.29 -1.72
N PRO A 305 -15.80 -3.58 -2.10
CA PRO A 305 -15.36 -2.40 -1.38
C PRO A 305 -16.48 -1.33 -1.33
N PRO A 306 -16.63 -0.62 -0.20
CA PRO A 306 -17.63 0.43 -0.05
C PRO A 306 -17.32 1.60 -0.97
N VAL A 307 -18.34 2.38 -1.34
CA VAL A 307 -18.10 3.65 -2.04
C VAL A 307 -17.45 4.63 -1.06
N ASN A 308 -16.23 5.09 -1.36
CA ASN A 308 -15.59 6.13 -0.58
C ASN A 308 -16.37 7.43 -0.76
N ASP A 309 -16.84 8.01 0.34
CA ASP A 309 -17.59 9.27 0.37
C ASP A 309 -16.67 10.51 0.27
N GLY A 310 -15.36 10.31 0.45
CA GLY A 310 -14.35 11.35 0.45
C GLY A 310 -14.14 12.02 1.82
N THR A 311 -14.75 11.51 2.90
CA THR A 311 -14.55 12.02 4.26
C THR A 311 -13.09 11.88 4.69
N LYS A 312 -12.45 10.77 4.32
CA LYS A 312 -11.00 10.53 4.46
C LYS A 312 -10.41 10.08 3.13
N VAL A 313 -9.11 10.27 2.95
CA VAL A 313 -8.37 9.50 1.93
C VAL A 313 -8.27 8.07 2.45
N VAL A 314 -8.72 7.09 1.65
CA VAL A 314 -8.69 5.68 2.02
C VAL A 314 -7.55 5.02 1.24
N LEU A 315 -6.54 4.53 1.96
CA LEU A 315 -5.62 3.53 1.44
C LEU A 315 -6.25 2.17 1.73
N SER A 316 -6.55 1.38 0.70
CA SER A 316 -7.18 0.07 0.85
C SER A 316 -6.08 -0.97 0.85
N ASP A 317 -5.62 -1.34 2.04
CA ASP A 317 -4.50 -2.27 2.22
C ASP A 317 -4.98 -3.68 2.48
N THR A 318 -4.52 -4.66 1.69
CA THR A 318 -4.88 -6.05 1.92
C THR A 318 -4.47 -6.56 3.29
N ASP A 319 -3.45 -5.98 3.93
CA ASP A 319 -3.06 -6.27 5.32
C ASP A 319 -4.27 -6.24 6.29
N HIS A 320 -5.13 -5.22 6.19
CA HIS A 320 -6.31 -5.05 7.04
C HIS A 320 -7.60 -5.63 6.45
N LEU A 321 -7.57 -6.10 5.20
CA LEU A 321 -8.71 -6.74 4.56
C LEU A 321 -8.67 -8.25 4.76
N CYS A 322 -7.51 -8.88 4.45
CA CYS A 322 -7.36 -10.33 4.48
C CYS A 322 -5.90 -10.85 4.44
N GLY A 323 -4.89 -10.00 4.62
CA GLY A 323 -3.46 -10.32 4.54
C GLY A 323 -2.96 -10.58 3.12
N LEU A 324 -2.41 -11.78 2.89
CA LEU A 324 -1.87 -12.24 1.59
C LEU A 324 -3.00 -12.78 0.68
N CYS A 325 -3.83 -11.87 0.18
CA CYS A 325 -5.08 -12.21 -0.50
C CYS A 325 -5.34 -11.34 -1.75
N GLY A 326 -6.51 -11.55 -2.36
CA GLY A 326 -6.99 -10.77 -3.50
C GLY A 326 -6.84 -11.47 -4.84
N ASP A 327 -7.28 -10.78 -5.89
CA ASP A 327 -7.23 -11.24 -7.27
C ASP A 327 -6.86 -10.08 -8.20
N SER A 328 -6.71 -10.38 -9.49
CA SER A 328 -6.35 -9.39 -10.52
C SER A 328 -7.36 -8.25 -10.69
N THR A 329 -8.58 -8.40 -10.16
CA THR A 329 -9.69 -7.46 -10.33
C THR A 329 -9.91 -6.56 -9.12
N TRP A 330 -9.48 -6.96 -7.93
CA TRP A 330 -9.59 -6.14 -6.72
C TRP A 330 -9.04 -4.71 -6.88
N PRO A 331 -7.85 -4.48 -7.49
CA PRO A 331 -7.34 -3.12 -7.68
C PRO A 331 -8.33 -2.23 -8.42
N TRP A 332 -9.06 -2.78 -9.39
CA TRP A 332 -10.10 -2.08 -10.15
C TRP A 332 -11.35 -1.81 -9.34
N ARG A 333 -11.82 -2.80 -8.58
CA ARG A 333 -12.97 -2.64 -7.67
C ARG A 333 -12.70 -1.52 -6.66
N SER A 334 -11.54 -1.54 -6.01
CA SER A 334 -11.13 -0.55 -5.02
C SER A 334 -10.94 0.85 -5.64
N PHE A 335 -10.18 0.96 -6.73
CA PHE A 335 -9.94 2.26 -7.39
C PHE A 335 -11.23 2.92 -7.87
N ILE A 336 -12.14 2.18 -8.50
CA ILE A 336 -13.41 2.72 -9.01
C ILE A 336 -14.35 3.15 -7.88
N ARG A 337 -14.23 2.53 -6.70
CA ARG A 337 -14.90 2.96 -5.47
C ARG A 337 -14.27 4.19 -4.83
N GLY A 338 -13.19 4.73 -5.40
CA GLY A 338 -12.53 5.96 -4.94
C GLY A 338 -11.53 5.72 -3.81
N GLU A 339 -11.02 4.50 -3.69
CA GLU A 339 -9.96 4.14 -2.75
C GLU A 339 -8.59 4.11 -3.47
N ASN A 340 -7.52 4.02 -2.69
CA ASN A 340 -6.12 3.93 -3.13
C ASN A 340 -5.60 2.52 -2.78
N PRO A 341 -5.67 1.53 -3.69
CA PRO A 341 -5.36 0.14 -3.37
C PRO A 341 -3.86 -0.08 -3.16
N ILE A 342 -3.48 -0.76 -2.09
CA ILE A 342 -2.11 -1.18 -1.79
C ILE A 342 -2.07 -2.64 -1.34
N TYR A 343 -1.02 -3.36 -1.70
CA TYR A 343 -0.96 -4.81 -1.54
C TYR A 343 0.14 -5.22 -0.57
N MET A 344 -0.25 -5.98 0.45
CA MET A 344 0.65 -6.74 1.30
C MET A 344 1.21 -7.91 0.50
N ASP A 345 2.46 -7.80 0.11
CA ASP A 345 3.10 -8.65 -0.88
C ASP A 345 4.16 -9.53 -0.19
N PRO A 346 4.13 -10.85 -0.43
CA PRO A 346 5.11 -11.73 0.19
C PRO A 346 6.51 -11.64 -0.42
N TYR A 347 6.69 -10.76 -1.42
CA TYR A 347 7.92 -10.35 -2.11
C TYR A 347 9.10 -11.29 -1.89
N ASP A 348 9.29 -12.23 -2.81
CA ASP A 348 10.39 -13.20 -2.83
C ASP A 348 10.55 -14.02 -1.53
N GLY A 349 9.45 -14.26 -0.83
CA GLY A 349 9.45 -14.97 0.44
C GLY A 349 10.24 -14.26 1.53
N ALA A 350 10.42 -12.94 1.42
CA ALA A 350 11.34 -12.18 2.26
C ALA A 350 11.10 -12.48 3.75
N TYR A 351 9.87 -12.36 4.25
CA TYR A 351 9.54 -12.56 5.67
C TYR A 351 9.49 -14.03 6.13
N GLY A 352 9.60 -14.97 5.19
CA GLY A 352 9.45 -16.41 5.44
C GLY A 352 7.98 -16.88 5.47
N ILE A 353 7.03 -16.00 5.13
CA ILE A 353 5.61 -16.32 5.02
C ILE A 353 5.18 -16.27 3.55
N GLY A 354 5.21 -17.44 2.91
CA GLY A 354 4.74 -17.65 1.54
C GLY A 354 5.46 -16.81 0.49
N GLY A 355 4.93 -16.77 -0.72
CA GLY A 355 5.43 -15.93 -1.81
C GLY A 355 6.45 -16.60 -2.72
N GLN A 356 6.17 -16.52 -4.02
CA GLN A 356 7.13 -16.75 -5.09
C GLN A 356 6.97 -15.60 -6.07
N MET A 357 8.07 -15.06 -6.59
CA MET A 357 8.00 -13.91 -7.48
C MET A 357 7.21 -14.17 -8.76
N ASP A 358 7.14 -15.43 -9.20
CA ASP A 358 6.43 -15.88 -10.40
C ASP A 358 5.01 -16.43 -10.11
N ASP A 359 4.52 -16.34 -8.86
CA ASP A 359 3.13 -16.70 -8.57
C ASP A 359 2.17 -15.87 -9.42
N SER A 360 1.38 -16.56 -10.24
CA SER A 360 0.56 -15.92 -11.26
C SER A 360 -0.50 -14.96 -10.70
N THR A 361 -1.00 -15.23 -9.48
CA THR A 361 -1.98 -14.37 -8.81
C THR A 361 -1.29 -13.07 -8.36
N GLN A 362 -0.16 -13.18 -7.68
CA GLN A 362 0.62 -12.03 -7.21
C GLN A 362 1.11 -11.17 -8.38
N VAL A 363 1.66 -11.79 -9.43
CA VAL A 363 2.07 -11.10 -10.66
C VAL A 363 0.90 -10.31 -11.25
N SER A 364 -0.31 -10.90 -11.28
CA SER A 364 -1.48 -10.23 -11.83
C SER A 364 -1.98 -9.08 -10.95
N ILE A 365 -1.95 -9.20 -9.62
CA ILE A 365 -2.27 -8.11 -8.69
C ILE A 365 -1.28 -6.95 -8.88
N ARG A 366 0.03 -7.24 -8.85
CA ARG A 366 1.11 -6.26 -9.03
C ARG A 366 0.94 -5.47 -10.32
N ALA A 367 0.67 -6.16 -11.43
CA ALA A 367 0.42 -5.53 -12.72
C ALA A 367 -0.83 -4.63 -12.69
N ASN A 368 -1.93 -5.09 -12.10
CA ASN A 368 -3.18 -4.33 -12.07
C ASN A 368 -3.13 -3.10 -11.15
N LEU A 369 -2.35 -3.10 -10.08
CA LEU A 369 -2.02 -1.89 -9.31
C LEU A 369 -1.32 -0.83 -10.19
N GLY A 370 -0.37 -1.27 -11.01
CA GLY A 370 0.28 -0.42 -12.01
C GLY A 370 -0.68 0.13 -13.06
N ASN A 371 -1.61 -0.71 -13.52
CA ASN A 371 -2.59 -0.33 -14.53
C ASN A 371 -3.60 0.69 -13.98
N VAL A 372 -4.16 0.48 -12.78
CA VAL A 372 -5.08 1.48 -12.20
C VAL A 372 -4.40 2.83 -12.05
N ARG A 373 -3.10 2.88 -11.71
CA ARG A 373 -2.34 4.14 -11.70
C ARG A 373 -2.23 4.80 -13.07
N ALA A 374 -1.93 4.03 -14.11
CA ALA A 374 -1.82 4.56 -15.47
C ALA A 374 -3.15 5.14 -15.97
N TRP A 375 -4.26 4.45 -15.68
CA TRP A 375 -5.60 4.93 -16.01
C TRP A 375 -5.99 6.14 -15.18
N ALA A 376 -5.71 6.13 -13.88
CA ALA A 376 -5.92 7.27 -13.00
C ALA A 376 -5.17 8.52 -13.50
N ALA A 377 -3.94 8.36 -14.01
CA ALA A 377 -3.15 9.47 -14.58
C ALA A 377 -3.70 10.01 -15.91
N SER A 378 -4.54 9.24 -16.62
CA SER A 378 -5.12 9.63 -17.90
C SER A 378 -6.49 10.29 -17.77
N MET A 379 -7.13 10.12 -16.62
CA MET A 379 -8.42 10.70 -16.28
C MET A 379 -8.25 12.03 -15.56
N ASP A 380 -9.23 12.92 -15.67
CA ASP A 380 -9.32 14.08 -14.78
C ASP A 380 -9.82 13.69 -13.38
N LEU A 381 -8.91 13.22 -12.52
CA LEU A 381 -9.22 12.86 -11.14
C LEU A 381 -9.72 14.03 -10.28
N ARG A 382 -9.61 15.29 -10.73
CA ARG A 382 -10.22 16.42 -10.00
C ARG A 382 -11.73 16.32 -9.99
N THR A 383 -12.30 15.78 -11.07
CA THR A 383 -13.76 15.68 -11.24
C THR A 383 -14.28 14.25 -11.17
N ALA A 384 -13.44 13.25 -11.44
CA ALA A 384 -13.84 11.85 -11.43
C ALA A 384 -14.23 11.33 -10.03
N LYS A 385 -15.48 10.90 -9.88
CA LYS A 385 -16.05 10.41 -8.61
C LYS A 385 -16.77 9.07 -8.81
N PRO A 386 -16.82 8.19 -7.78
CA PRO A 386 -17.64 6.99 -7.85
C PRO A 386 -19.12 7.38 -7.99
N GLN A 387 -19.80 6.83 -9.00
CA GLN A 387 -21.20 7.08 -9.34
C GLN A 387 -21.90 5.74 -9.67
N PRO A 388 -22.06 4.84 -8.70
CA PRO A 388 -22.52 3.47 -8.92
C PRO A 388 -23.85 3.36 -9.68
N GLU A 389 -24.73 4.35 -9.51
CA GLU A 389 -26.04 4.43 -10.15
C GLU A 389 -25.99 4.68 -11.66
N LEU A 390 -24.87 5.17 -12.20
CA LEU A 390 -24.71 5.40 -13.64
C LEU A 390 -24.41 4.11 -14.41
N CYS A 391 -23.99 3.03 -13.75
CA CYS A 391 -23.60 1.79 -14.40
C CYS A 391 -24.35 0.60 -13.79
N SER A 392 -24.93 -0.29 -14.60
CA SER A 392 -25.63 -1.47 -14.07
C SER A 392 -24.70 -2.48 -13.36
N THR A 393 -23.38 -2.32 -13.48
CA THR A 393 -22.39 -3.10 -12.72
C THR A 393 -22.22 -2.62 -11.29
N GLY A 394 -22.67 -1.40 -10.97
CA GLY A 394 -22.40 -0.71 -9.71
C GLY A 394 -20.96 -0.19 -9.56
N TYR A 395 -20.09 -0.40 -10.55
CA TYR A 395 -18.69 0.06 -10.56
C TYR A 395 -18.47 1.07 -11.68
N CYS A 396 -18.73 2.34 -11.37
CA CYS A 396 -18.63 3.46 -12.30
C CYS A 396 -17.82 4.58 -11.63
N LEU A 397 -16.68 4.97 -12.20
CA LEU A 397 -15.95 6.18 -11.84
C LEU A 397 -16.16 7.19 -12.96
N ALA A 398 -16.87 8.29 -12.68
CA ALA A 398 -17.31 9.24 -13.70
C ALA A 398 -16.82 10.65 -13.39
N GLY A 399 -16.17 11.28 -14.37
CA GLY A 399 -15.86 12.72 -14.41
C GLY A 399 -16.86 13.49 -15.27
N SER A 400 -16.53 14.73 -15.64
CA SER A 400 -17.42 15.58 -16.42
C SER A 400 -17.67 15.08 -17.85
N ARG A 401 -16.69 14.40 -18.46
CA ARG A 401 -16.72 13.91 -19.86
C ARG A 401 -16.12 12.50 -20.01
N GLU A 402 -15.82 11.84 -18.90
CA GLU A 402 -15.03 10.61 -18.86
C GLU A 402 -15.68 9.59 -17.92
N PHE A 403 -15.67 8.32 -18.30
CA PHE A 403 -16.20 7.22 -17.52
C PHE A 403 -15.18 6.10 -17.50
N LEU A 404 -14.99 5.47 -16.34
CA LEU A 404 -14.22 4.25 -16.18
C LEU A 404 -15.09 3.23 -15.44
N VAL A 405 -15.35 2.10 -16.09
CA VAL A 405 -16.34 1.13 -15.65
C VAL A 405 -15.71 -0.24 -15.56
N PHE A 406 -15.86 -0.90 -14.42
CA PHE A 406 -15.47 -2.30 -14.26
C PHE A 406 -16.69 -3.21 -14.40
N THR A 407 -16.50 -4.32 -15.11
CA THR A 407 -17.46 -5.43 -15.20
C THR A 407 -16.77 -6.75 -14.89
N PRO A 408 -17.42 -7.69 -14.19
CA PRO A 408 -16.91 -9.06 -14.04
C PRO A 408 -16.97 -9.89 -15.34
N GLY A 409 -17.30 -9.27 -16.48
CA GLY A 409 -17.32 -9.91 -17.80
C GLY A 409 -18.71 -10.11 -18.40
N LYS A 410 -19.73 -9.50 -17.80
CA LYS A 410 -21.11 -9.52 -18.33
C LYS A 410 -21.41 -8.24 -19.10
N GLN A 411 -22.39 -8.31 -19.99
CA GLN A 411 -22.98 -7.12 -20.61
C GLN A 411 -23.56 -6.21 -19.53
N PHE A 412 -23.45 -4.91 -19.72
CA PHE A 412 -23.97 -3.90 -18.81
C PHE A 412 -24.47 -2.67 -19.56
N THR A 413 -25.16 -1.78 -18.86
CA THR A 413 -25.57 -0.47 -19.38
C THR A 413 -24.85 0.66 -18.65
N ILE A 414 -24.67 1.78 -19.34
CA ILE A 414 -24.21 3.04 -18.75
C ILE A 414 -25.25 4.14 -19.05
N SER A 415 -25.56 4.94 -18.05
CA SER A 415 -26.32 6.18 -18.19
C SER A 415 -25.37 7.33 -18.50
N VAL A 416 -25.04 7.51 -19.78
CA VAL A 416 -24.18 8.62 -20.25
C VAL A 416 -24.99 9.74 -20.89
N THR A 417 -24.43 10.94 -20.99
CA THR A 417 -25.04 12.00 -21.80
C THR A 417 -25.05 11.60 -23.28
N PRO A 418 -26.16 11.79 -24.02
CA PRO A 418 -26.18 11.52 -25.45
C PRO A 418 -25.05 12.24 -26.21
N GLY A 419 -24.25 11.50 -26.98
CA GLY A 419 -23.13 12.10 -27.69
C GLY A 419 -22.25 11.10 -28.44
N ALA A 420 -21.19 11.64 -29.05
CA ALA A 420 -20.12 10.85 -29.62
C ALA A 420 -19.02 10.63 -28.57
N TYR A 421 -18.51 9.40 -28.52
CA TYR A 421 -17.51 8.95 -27.57
C TYR A 421 -16.39 8.23 -28.29
N GLU A 422 -15.22 8.30 -27.69
CA GLU A 422 -14.12 7.36 -27.91
C GLU A 422 -14.04 6.44 -26.70
N GLY A 423 -13.73 5.18 -26.93
CA GLY A 423 -13.64 4.20 -25.87
C GLY A 423 -12.47 3.27 -26.02
N GLN A 424 -12.16 2.58 -24.93
CA GLN A 424 -11.13 1.55 -24.90
C GLN A 424 -11.52 0.50 -23.87
N TRP A 425 -11.59 -0.75 -24.31
CA TRP A 425 -11.65 -1.90 -23.43
C TRP A 425 -10.25 -2.25 -22.97
N PHE A 426 -10.13 -2.66 -21.72
CA PHE A 426 -8.92 -3.18 -21.12
C PHE A 426 -9.21 -4.53 -20.47
N ASP A 427 -8.36 -5.52 -20.76
CA ASP A 427 -8.38 -6.86 -20.18
C ASP A 427 -7.38 -6.93 -19.00
N PRO A 428 -7.84 -6.96 -17.73
CA PRO A 428 -6.99 -7.05 -16.55
C PRO A 428 -6.12 -8.30 -16.48
N LYS A 429 -6.49 -9.37 -17.19
CA LYS A 429 -5.75 -10.63 -17.19
C LYS A 429 -4.59 -10.61 -18.19
N THR A 430 -4.83 -10.09 -19.40
CA THR A 430 -3.83 -10.12 -20.49
C THR A 430 -3.07 -8.81 -20.68
N ASN A 431 -3.48 -7.76 -19.97
CA ASN A 431 -2.94 -6.41 -20.10
C ASN A 431 -3.09 -5.81 -21.52
N ARG A 432 -4.12 -6.24 -22.25
CA ARG A 432 -4.38 -5.81 -23.63
C ARG A 432 -5.51 -4.79 -23.67
N THR A 433 -5.44 -3.90 -24.65
CA THR A 433 -6.48 -2.91 -24.92
C THR A 433 -7.10 -3.10 -26.30
N THR A 434 -8.39 -2.78 -26.41
CA THR A 434 -9.14 -2.80 -27.68
C THR A 434 -9.89 -1.48 -27.80
N ALA A 435 -9.52 -0.67 -28.82
CA ALA A 435 -10.16 0.61 -29.07
C ALA A 435 -11.62 0.45 -29.54
N VAL A 436 -12.46 1.41 -29.16
CA VAL A 436 -13.85 1.57 -29.62
C VAL A 436 -13.94 2.94 -30.27
N SER A 437 -14.04 2.96 -31.60
CA SER A 437 -14.13 4.19 -32.39
C SER A 437 -15.57 4.47 -32.82
N ASP A 438 -15.88 5.74 -33.04
CA ASP A 438 -17.15 6.23 -33.58
C ASP A 438 -18.40 5.76 -32.80
N LEU A 439 -18.23 5.58 -31.49
CA LEU A 439 -19.30 5.21 -30.58
C LEU A 439 -20.26 6.38 -30.40
N ARG A 440 -21.54 6.16 -30.70
CA ARG A 440 -22.62 7.02 -30.19
C ARG A 440 -23.27 6.29 -29.02
N ALA A 441 -23.34 6.97 -27.89
CA ALA A 441 -23.94 6.43 -26.69
C ALA A 441 -24.90 7.46 -26.08
N ASP A 442 -25.94 6.93 -25.45
CA ASP A 442 -27.03 7.61 -24.77
C ASP A 442 -27.39 6.86 -23.48
N PRO A 443 -28.31 7.39 -22.64
CA PRO A 443 -28.70 6.69 -21.43
C PRO A 443 -29.28 5.31 -21.73
N GLY A 444 -28.64 4.27 -21.20
CA GLY A 444 -29.08 2.89 -21.37
C GLY A 444 -28.41 2.14 -22.53
N THR A 445 -27.47 2.77 -23.24
CA THR A 445 -26.61 2.08 -24.21
C THR A 445 -25.95 0.85 -23.56
N GLN A 446 -26.03 -0.29 -24.26
CA GLN A 446 -25.46 -1.56 -23.81
C GLN A 446 -24.01 -1.71 -24.27
N PHE A 447 -23.17 -2.21 -23.36
CA PHE A 447 -21.76 -2.47 -23.59
C PHE A 447 -21.44 -3.94 -23.29
N THR A 448 -20.78 -4.60 -24.24
CA THR A 448 -20.36 -6.00 -24.12
C THR A 448 -18.84 -6.07 -24.28
N PRO A 449 -18.10 -6.65 -23.32
CA PRO A 449 -16.67 -6.88 -23.46
C PRO A 449 -16.36 -7.70 -24.72
N PRO A 450 -15.32 -7.35 -25.49
CA PRO A 450 -14.94 -8.08 -26.72
C PRO A 450 -14.17 -9.39 -26.44
N PHE A 451 -14.04 -9.78 -25.17
CA PHE A 451 -13.35 -10.98 -24.70
C PHE A 451 -14.05 -11.54 -23.45
N SER A 452 -13.74 -12.78 -23.10
CA SER A 452 -14.31 -13.46 -21.93
C SER A 452 -13.59 -13.05 -20.64
N GLY A 453 -14.37 -12.86 -19.58
CA GLY A 453 -13.84 -12.56 -18.24
C GLY A 453 -13.92 -11.07 -17.87
N PRO A 454 -13.38 -10.69 -16.71
CA PRO A 454 -13.41 -9.31 -16.21
C PRO A 454 -12.86 -8.33 -17.22
N ALA A 455 -13.45 -7.13 -17.30
CA ALA A 455 -13.06 -6.10 -18.24
C ALA A 455 -13.24 -4.71 -17.63
N VAL A 456 -12.46 -3.77 -18.13
CA VAL A 456 -12.61 -2.34 -17.82
C VAL A 456 -12.91 -1.59 -19.11
N LEU A 457 -13.92 -0.74 -19.09
CA LEU A 457 -14.24 0.16 -20.19
C LEU A 457 -13.94 1.59 -19.76
N TYR A 458 -13.08 2.26 -20.52
CA TYR A 458 -12.95 3.71 -20.47
C TYR A 458 -13.71 4.34 -21.63
N LEU A 459 -14.44 5.42 -21.36
CA LEU A 459 -15.12 6.24 -22.36
C LEU A 459 -14.76 7.71 -22.15
N LYS A 460 -14.54 8.43 -23.24
CA LYS A 460 -14.34 9.88 -23.26
C LYS A 460 -15.22 10.51 -24.33
N GLN A 461 -16.00 11.51 -23.93
CA GLN A 461 -16.86 12.25 -24.85
C GLN A 461 -16.01 13.12 -25.78
N ARG A 462 -16.26 13.05 -27.10
CA ARG A 462 -15.59 13.88 -28.12
C ARG A 462 -15.98 15.35 -27.99
#